data_AF-A0A3M1LI01-F1
#
_entry.id   AF-A0A3M1LI01-F1
#
_cell.length_a   1.000
_cell.length_b   1.000
_cell.length_c   1.000
_cell.angle_alpha   90.00
_cell.angle_beta   90.00
_cell.angle_gamma   90.00
#
_symmetry.space_group_name_H-M   'P 1'
#
loop_
_entity.id
_entity.type
_entity.pdbx_description
1 polymer ?
#
loop_
_entity_poly.entity_id
_entity_poly.type
_entity_poly.pdbx_seq_one_letter_code
_entity_poly.pdbx_strand_id
1 'polypeptide(L)'
;IAKDNQYYAQYPVSFAYRYPYFMKMNLREAYHLIELRTSKQGHPYYRRVAQEMYKQISNVHKNLVANMFVDLKDYRLTRIDAEKRKEEKRRRFAN
;
A
#
# COMPACT_ATOMS: atom_id res chain seq x y z
N ILE A 1 -34.91 3.34 -14.74
CA ILE A 1 -33.69 4.18 -14.88
C ILE A 1 -33.42 4.26 -16.36
N ALA A 2 -33.49 5.46 -16.94
CA ALA A 2 -33.49 5.66 -18.39
C ALA A 2 -32.28 4.99 -19.05
N LYS A 3 -32.46 4.53 -20.29
CA LYS A 3 -31.45 3.90 -21.16
C LYS A 3 -30.33 4.88 -21.58
N ASP A 4 -30.31 6.06 -20.98
CA ASP A 4 -29.48 7.19 -21.32
C ASP A 4 -28.25 7.16 -20.41
N ASN A 5 -27.13 6.76 -21.04
CA ASN A 5 -25.77 6.83 -20.53
C ASN A 5 -25.47 5.94 -19.29
N GLN A 6 -24.84 4.79 -19.56
CA GLN A 6 -24.39 3.81 -18.58
C GLN A 6 -23.43 4.36 -17.51
N TYR A 7 -22.77 5.51 -17.72
CA TYR A 7 -21.88 6.11 -16.74
C TYR A 7 -22.62 6.61 -15.48
N TYR A 8 -23.90 7.00 -15.59
CA TYR A 8 -24.67 7.45 -14.41
C TYR A 8 -24.93 6.34 -13.39
N ALA A 9 -24.94 5.08 -13.82
CA ALA A 9 -25.11 3.94 -12.93
C ALA A 9 -23.90 3.70 -12.01
N GLN A 10 -22.76 4.34 -12.26
CA GLN A 10 -21.56 4.21 -11.42
C GLN A 10 -21.59 5.12 -10.19
N TYR A 11 -22.37 6.21 -10.20
CA TYR A 11 -22.45 7.16 -9.08
C TYR A 11 -22.87 6.54 -7.73
N PRO A 12 -23.84 5.60 -7.66
CA PRO A 12 -24.20 4.98 -6.39
C PRO A 12 -23.25 3.86 -5.93
N VAL A 13 -22.22 3.50 -6.72
CA VAL A 13 -21.32 2.38 -6.37
C VAL A 13 -20.36 2.80 -5.26
N SER A 14 -20.26 1.99 -4.21
CA SER A 14 -19.37 2.28 -3.08
C SER A 14 -17.89 2.06 -3.43
N PHE A 15 -16.99 2.75 -2.72
CA PHE A 15 -15.54 2.54 -2.87
C PHE A 15 -15.05 1.15 -2.44
N ALA A 16 -15.88 0.34 -1.79
CA ALA A 16 -15.56 -1.04 -1.44
C ALA A 16 -15.79 -2.03 -2.60
N TYR A 17 -16.22 -1.56 -3.77
CA TYR A 17 -16.40 -2.40 -4.93
C TYR A 17 -15.06 -2.96 -5.46
N ARG A 18 -15.01 -4.27 -5.71
CA ARG A 18 -13.80 -4.96 -6.18
C ARG A 18 -13.65 -4.83 -7.69
N TYR A 19 -12.93 -3.80 -8.12
CA TYR A 19 -12.66 -3.57 -9.53
C TYR A 19 -11.42 -4.36 -10.02
N PRO A 20 -11.49 -5.11 -11.12
CA PRO A 20 -10.32 -5.76 -11.71
C PRO A 20 -9.46 -4.72 -12.45
N TYR A 21 -8.16 -4.73 -12.22
CA TYR A 21 -7.22 -3.84 -12.90
C TYR A 21 -5.94 -4.57 -13.26
N PHE A 22 -5.29 -4.12 -14.34
CA PHE A 22 -3.99 -4.60 -14.78
C PHE A 22 -2.98 -3.47 -14.68
N MET A 23 -1.80 -3.78 -14.15
CA MET A 23 -0.68 -2.84 -14.11
C MET A 23 0.47 -3.42 -14.92
N LYS A 24 0.98 -2.63 -15.87
CA LYS A 24 2.25 -2.89 -16.53
C LYS A 24 3.26 -1.88 -16.01
N MET A 25 4.38 -2.36 -15.50
CA MET A 25 5.43 -1.51 -14.96
C MET A 25 6.81 -2.12 -15.24
N ASN A 26 7.81 -1.25 -15.36
CA ASN A 26 9.20 -1.66 -15.37
C ASN A 26 9.74 -1.86 -13.94
N LEU A 27 10.95 -2.40 -13.82
CA LEU A 27 11.54 -2.68 -12.51
C LEU A 27 11.76 -1.41 -11.68
N ARG A 28 12.17 -0.29 -12.30
CA ARG A 28 12.40 0.98 -11.59
C ARG A 28 11.12 1.54 -10.99
N GLU A 29 10.01 1.48 -11.72
CA GLU A 29 8.68 1.86 -11.24
C GLU A 29 8.24 0.96 -10.08
N ALA A 30 8.48 -0.36 -10.20
CA ALA A 30 8.19 -1.30 -9.13
C ALA A 30 8.98 -0.98 -7.85
N TYR A 31 10.26 -0.62 -7.96
CA TYR A 31 11.08 -0.15 -6.84
C TYR A 31 10.39 1.00 -6.11
N HIS A 32 10.09 2.09 -6.81
CA HIS A 32 9.50 3.27 -6.17
C HIS A 32 8.13 2.99 -5.56
N LEU A 33 7.28 2.23 -6.25
CA LEU A 33 5.94 1.91 -5.76
C LEU A 33 5.99 1.01 -4.53
N ILE A 34 6.78 -0.06 -4.58
CA ILE A 34 6.85 -1.04 -3.51
C ILE A 34 7.47 -0.43 -2.25
N GLU A 35 8.56 0.33 -2.38
CA GLU A 35 9.22 0.99 -1.25
C GLU A 35 8.27 1.97 -0.53
N LEU A 36 7.55 2.79 -1.30
CA LEU A 36 6.59 3.76 -0.75
C LEU A 36 5.40 3.07 -0.07
N ARG A 37 4.84 2.03 -0.72
CA ARG A 37 3.56 1.40 -0.32
C ARG A 37 3.71 0.32 0.73
N THR A 38 4.91 -0.21 0.94
CA THR A 38 5.17 -1.14 2.05
C THR A 38 5.44 -0.42 3.37
N SER A 39 5.68 0.89 3.36
CA SER A 39 5.95 1.68 4.57
C SER A 39 4.86 1.52 5.65
N LYS A 40 5.25 1.64 6.92
CA LYS A 40 4.35 1.48 8.07
C LYS A 40 3.17 2.44 8.08
N GLN A 41 3.26 3.58 7.41
CA GLN A 41 2.15 4.55 7.40
C GLN A 41 1.12 4.24 6.30
N GLY A 42 1.41 3.28 5.43
CA GLY A 42 0.53 2.85 4.35
C GLY A 42 -0.74 2.14 4.85
N HIS A 43 -1.79 2.20 4.02
CA HIS A 43 -3.01 1.44 4.27
C HIS A 43 -2.73 -0.08 4.18
N PRO A 44 -3.23 -0.91 5.12
CA PRO A 44 -2.90 -2.33 5.20
C PRO A 44 -3.12 -3.10 3.89
N TYR A 45 -4.22 -2.82 3.19
CA TYR A 45 -4.52 -3.49 1.91
C TYR A 45 -3.51 -3.17 0.81
N TYR A 46 -3.09 -1.91 0.68
CA TYR A 46 -2.08 -1.52 -0.32
C TYR A 46 -0.71 -2.13 -0.01
N ARG A 47 -0.36 -2.18 1.29
CA ARG A 47 0.87 -2.82 1.73
C ARG A 47 0.89 -4.30 1.37
N ARG A 48 -0.20 -5.04 1.62
CA ARG A 48 -0.29 -6.47 1.25
C ARG A 48 -0.10 -6.68 -0.25
N VAL A 49 -0.73 -5.85 -1.08
CA VAL A 49 -0.56 -5.91 -2.54
C VAL A 49 0.88 -5.64 -2.94
N ALA A 50 1.51 -4.59 -2.40
CA ALA A 50 2.91 -4.27 -2.71
C ALA A 50 3.91 -5.33 -2.23
N GLN A 51 3.67 -5.93 -1.06
CA GLN A 51 4.45 -7.07 -0.56
C GLN A 51 4.32 -8.30 -1.47
N GLU A 52 3.11 -8.55 -1.98
CA GLU A 52 2.89 -9.65 -2.91
C GLU A 52 3.57 -9.40 -4.25
N MET A 53 3.51 -8.17 -4.78
CA MET A 53 4.26 -7.77 -5.96
C MET A 53 5.76 -8.03 -5.80
N TYR A 54 6.34 -7.65 -4.65
CA TYR A 54 7.75 -7.95 -4.34
C TYR A 54 8.04 -9.45 -4.37
N LYS A 55 7.19 -10.28 -3.75
CA LYS A 55 7.39 -11.75 -3.73
C LYS A 55 7.35 -12.33 -5.14
N GLN A 56 6.40 -11.90 -5.97
CA GLN A 56 6.27 -12.39 -7.35
C GLN A 56 7.52 -12.02 -8.18
N ILE A 57 8.04 -10.80 -8.05
CA ILE A 57 9.27 -10.39 -8.75
C ILE A 57 10.48 -11.15 -8.20
N SER A 58 10.59 -11.30 -6.87
CA SER A 58 11.68 -12.02 -6.21
C SER A 58 11.74 -13.48 -6.63
N ASN A 59 10.59 -14.13 -6.81
CA ASN A 59 10.53 -15.53 -7.24
C ASN A 59 11.17 -15.76 -8.61
N VAL A 60 11.10 -14.78 -9.52
CA VAL A 60 11.68 -14.87 -10.86
C VAL A 60 13.11 -14.31 -10.90
N HIS A 61 13.35 -13.17 -10.26
CA HIS A 61 14.60 -12.42 -10.35
C HIS A 61 15.12 -11.94 -8.98
N LYS A 62 15.57 -12.88 -8.13
CA LYS A 62 16.09 -12.59 -6.77
C LYS A 62 17.19 -11.52 -6.74
N ASN A 63 18.15 -11.60 -7.65
CA ASN A 63 19.30 -10.67 -7.68
C ASN A 63 18.88 -9.23 -7.98
N LEU A 64 17.81 -9.04 -8.74
CA LEU A 64 17.33 -7.72 -9.15
C LEU A 64 16.55 -7.00 -8.04
N VAL A 65 16.09 -7.71 -7.02
CA VAL A 65 15.32 -7.13 -5.90
C VAL A 65 16.06 -7.19 -4.58
N ALA A 66 17.29 -7.71 -4.56
CA ALA A 66 18.09 -7.90 -3.36
C ALA A 66 18.31 -6.60 -2.57
N ASN A 67 18.42 -5.48 -3.28
CA ASN A 67 18.65 -4.15 -2.70
C ASN A 67 17.36 -3.30 -2.60
N MET A 68 16.17 -3.88 -2.82
CA MET A 68 14.91 -3.17 -2.72
C MET A 68 14.47 -3.01 -1.26
N PHE A 69 14.08 -1.81 -0.84
CA PHE A 69 13.63 -1.58 0.53
C PHE A 69 12.18 -2.00 0.73
N VAL A 70 11.98 -3.20 1.29
CA VAL A 70 10.64 -3.76 1.50
C VAL A 70 10.39 -4.11 2.97
N ASP A 71 9.29 -3.58 3.50
CA ASP A 71 8.82 -3.94 4.83
C ASP A 71 7.78 -5.09 4.74
N LEU A 72 8.22 -6.32 5.01
CA LEU A 72 7.39 -7.54 4.97
C LEU A 72 6.57 -7.80 6.24
N LYS A 73 6.67 -6.97 7.28
CA LYS A 73 5.95 -7.20 8.53
C LYS A 73 4.41 -7.07 8.33
N ASP A 74 3.62 -7.44 9.32
CA ASP A 74 2.20 -7.06 9.35
C ASP A 74 1.95 -6.17 10.56
N TYR A 75 1.17 -5.10 10.36
CA TYR A 75 0.86 -4.12 11.40
C TYR A 75 -0.65 -3.91 11.42
N ARG A 76 -1.31 -4.43 12.45
CA ARG A 76 -2.78 -4.32 12.59
C ARG A 76 -3.25 -2.88 12.81
N LEU A 77 -2.46 -2.03 13.48
CA LEU A 77 -2.82 -0.66 13.86
C LEU A 77 -1.65 0.31 13.64
N THR A 78 -1.33 0.54 12.37
CA THR A 78 -0.17 1.33 11.91
C THR A 78 -0.11 2.77 12.46
N ARG A 79 -1.25 3.39 12.75
CA ARG A 79 -1.30 4.76 13.32
C ARG A 79 -1.06 4.84 14.82
N ILE A 80 -1.40 3.80 15.59
CA ILE A 80 -1.35 3.89 17.07
C ILE A 80 0.09 3.99 17.57
N ASP A 81 1.00 3.20 16.99
CA ASP A 81 2.41 3.23 17.39
C ASP A 81 3.07 4.59 17.09
N ALA A 82 2.64 5.25 16.01
CA ALA A 82 3.12 6.58 15.66
C ALA A 82 2.60 7.64 16.65
N GLU A 83 1.33 7.55 17.04
CA GLU A 83 0.73 8.45 18.03
C GLU A 83 1.34 8.26 19.43
N LYS A 84 1.59 7.00 19.87
CA LYS A 84 2.29 6.70 21.13
C LYS A 84 3.67 7.36 21.19
N ARG A 85 4.47 7.23 20.13
CA ARG A 85 5.81 7.85 20.08
C ARG A 85 5.75 9.38 20.11
N LYS A 86 4.76 9.99 19.45
CA LYS A 86 4.55 11.45 19.52
C LYS A 86 4.19 11.88 20.94
N GLU A 87 3.39 11.09 21.64
CA GLU A 87 3.00 11.35 23.02
C GLU A 87 4.17 11.19 23.99
N GLU A 88 4.95 10.11 23.89
CA GLU A 88 6.18 9.90 24.67
C GLU A 88 7.17 11.06 24.48
N LYS A 89 7.36 11.49 23.23
CA LYS A 89 8.23 12.63 22.91
C LYS A 89 7.71 13.91 23.59
N ARG A 90 6.39 14.18 23.55
CA ARG A 90 5.78 15.31 24.27
C ARG A 90 5.98 15.24 25.78
N ARG A 91 5.76 14.08 26.39
CA ARG A 91 5.96 13.87 27.85
C ARG A 91 7.41 14.12 28.27
N ARG A 92 8.39 13.72 27.46
CA ARG A 92 9.82 13.94 27.73
C ARG A 92 10.25 15.41 27.71
N PHE A 93 9.58 16.26 26.92
CA PHE A 93 9.86 17.70 26.87
C PHE A 93 9.05 18.51 27.89
N ALA A 94 8.06 17.89 28.55
CA ALA A 94 7.22 18.51 29.55
C ALA A 94 7.73 18.32 31.00
N ASN A 95 8.74 17.46 31.18
CA ASN A 95 9.52 17.28 32.42
C ASN A 95 10.90 17.93 32.26
#